data_AF-A0A380RCK0-F1
#
_entry.id   AF-A0A380RCK0-F1
#
_cell.length_a   1.000
_cell.length_b   1.000
_cell.length_c   1.000
_cell.angle_alpha   90.00
_cell.angle_beta   90.00
_cell.angle_gamma   90.00
#
_symmetry.space_group_name_H-M   'P 1'
#
loop_
_entity.id
_entity.type
_entity.pdbx_description
1 polymer ?
#
loop_
_entity_poly.entity_id
_entity_poly.type
_entity_poly.pdbx_seq_one_letter_code
_entity_poly.pdbx_strand_id
1 'polypeptide(L)'
;MTIQEALRRKNMTIYRLAKNSGVPYATVNDIVNGKTQLEKSSAETLYRLAYTLEVSMEELLTPYLVKRTDFENYKSSICHRVKEQGDIDFIINTLESQEIRVYFDKKWYPESLYLLAMVDYISRENDIPICDDYDDLRICKLDEPVYPASLRAMAIASNNDSVLKDAFVNAIPEFKRFNIIENEVRNVI
;
A
#
# COMPACT_ATOMS: atom_id res chain seq x y z
N MET A 1 -11.76 0.83 -1.55
CA MET A 1 -12.45 0.16 -0.42
C MET A 1 -13.06 -1.15 -0.90
N THR A 2 -13.06 -2.23 -0.09
CA THR A 2 -13.77 -3.48 -0.44
C THR A 2 -15.25 -3.44 -0.04
N ILE A 3 -16.10 -4.27 -0.66
CA ILE A 3 -17.53 -4.38 -0.26
C ILE A 3 -17.64 -4.77 1.23
N GLN A 4 -16.77 -5.64 1.72
CA GLN A 4 -16.78 -6.08 3.11
C GLN A 4 -16.44 -4.94 4.10
N GLU A 5 -15.45 -4.11 3.76
CA GLU A 5 -15.14 -2.89 4.51
C GLU A 5 -16.34 -1.92 4.52
N ALA A 6 -16.98 -1.70 3.37
CA ALA A 6 -18.14 -0.83 3.24
C ALA A 6 -19.32 -1.30 4.11
N LEU A 7 -19.60 -2.60 4.08
CA LEU A 7 -20.61 -3.23 4.93
C LEU A 7 -20.32 -3.02 6.42
N ARG A 8 -19.05 -3.19 6.84
CA ARG A 8 -18.62 -2.98 8.24
C ARG A 8 -18.78 -1.51 8.65
N ARG A 9 -18.33 -0.56 7.82
CA ARG A 9 -18.44 0.88 8.08
C ARG A 9 -19.90 1.32 8.23
N LYS A 10 -20.81 0.71 7.46
CA LYS A 10 -22.26 1.04 7.45
C LYS A 10 -23.11 0.18 8.38
N ASN A 11 -22.51 -0.74 9.14
CA ASN A 11 -23.23 -1.75 9.93
C ASN A 11 -24.35 -2.45 9.12
N MET A 12 -24.03 -2.79 7.86
CA MET A 12 -24.96 -3.36 6.89
C MET A 12 -24.65 -4.85 6.69
N THR A 13 -25.70 -5.68 6.58
CA THR A 13 -25.56 -7.12 6.29
C THR A 13 -25.57 -7.38 4.79
N ILE A 14 -25.01 -8.52 4.35
CA ILE A 14 -25.07 -8.99 2.95
C ILE A 14 -26.53 -9.06 2.47
N TYR A 15 -27.43 -9.56 3.33
CA TYR A 15 -28.86 -9.62 3.03
C TYR A 15 -29.45 -8.23 2.75
N ARG A 16 -29.13 -7.24 3.59
CA ARG A 16 -29.62 -5.87 3.41
C ARG A 16 -29.05 -5.22 2.15
N LEU A 17 -27.77 -5.48 1.83
CA LEU A 17 -27.16 -5.02 0.59
C LEU A 17 -27.85 -5.63 -0.64
N ALA A 18 -28.09 -6.94 -0.66
CA ALA A 18 -28.79 -7.61 -1.75
C ALA A 18 -30.22 -7.06 -1.93
N LYS A 19 -30.95 -6.93 -0.83
CA LYS A 19 -32.32 -6.39 -0.84
C LYS A 19 -32.38 -4.96 -1.37
N ASN A 20 -31.48 -4.09 -0.92
CA ASN A 20 -31.48 -2.68 -1.27
C ASN A 20 -30.92 -2.40 -2.68
N SER A 21 -29.92 -3.17 -3.11
CA SER A 21 -29.33 -3.03 -4.45
C SER A 21 -30.16 -3.68 -5.55
N GLY A 22 -31.11 -4.56 -5.20
CA GLY A 22 -31.84 -5.37 -6.18
C GLY A 22 -30.96 -6.38 -6.91
N VAL A 23 -29.77 -6.67 -6.38
CA VAL A 23 -28.87 -7.72 -6.87
C VAL A 23 -29.21 -9.04 -6.14
N PRO A 24 -29.30 -10.18 -6.85
CA PRO A 24 -29.62 -11.45 -6.21
C PRO A 24 -28.69 -11.76 -5.04
N TYR A 25 -29.25 -12.26 -3.92
CA TYR A 25 -28.48 -12.57 -2.72
C TYR A 25 -27.29 -13.50 -3.01
N ALA A 26 -27.52 -14.53 -3.84
CA ALA A 26 -26.45 -15.46 -4.24
C ALA A 26 -25.27 -14.71 -4.89
N THR A 27 -25.54 -13.79 -5.81
CA THR A 27 -24.52 -12.97 -6.47
C THR A 27 -23.77 -12.08 -5.48
N VAL A 28 -24.48 -11.35 -4.61
CA VAL A 28 -23.82 -10.49 -3.60
C VAL A 28 -22.99 -11.32 -2.64
N ASN A 29 -23.51 -12.46 -2.19
CA ASN A 29 -22.81 -13.38 -1.31
C ASN A 29 -21.55 -13.95 -1.97
N ASP A 30 -21.63 -14.36 -3.23
CA ASP A 30 -20.49 -14.91 -3.97
C ASP A 30 -19.42 -13.86 -4.24
N ILE A 31 -19.81 -12.61 -4.53
CA ILE A 31 -18.89 -11.46 -4.66
C ILE A 31 -18.17 -11.20 -3.32
N VAL A 32 -18.93 -11.08 -2.22
CA VAL A 32 -18.36 -10.76 -0.89
C VAL A 32 -17.40 -11.85 -0.41
N ASN A 33 -17.70 -13.11 -0.72
CA ASN A 33 -16.84 -14.25 -0.37
C ASN A 33 -15.77 -14.58 -1.43
N GLY A 34 -15.60 -13.74 -2.45
CA GLY A 34 -14.54 -13.90 -3.46
C GLY A 34 -14.73 -15.06 -4.46
N LYS A 35 -15.92 -15.69 -4.49
CA LYS A 35 -16.27 -16.71 -5.50
C LYS A 35 -16.54 -16.08 -6.87
N THR A 36 -17.00 -14.83 -6.89
CA THR A 36 -17.20 -14.04 -8.12
C THR A 36 -16.32 -12.80 -8.07
N GLN A 37 -15.61 -12.54 -9.16
CA GLN A 37 -14.79 -11.36 -9.34
C GLN A 37 -15.67 -10.14 -9.60
N LEU A 38 -15.56 -9.12 -8.74
CA LEU A 38 -16.37 -7.91 -8.83
C LEU A 38 -16.06 -7.15 -10.13
N GLU A 39 -14.80 -7.10 -10.51
CA GLU A 39 -14.30 -6.46 -11.74
C GLU A 39 -14.77 -7.14 -13.03
N LYS A 40 -15.32 -8.35 -12.93
CA LYS A 40 -15.95 -9.08 -14.05
C LYS A 40 -17.48 -9.05 -14.01
N SER A 41 -18.07 -8.44 -12.99
CA SER A 41 -19.52 -8.30 -12.90
C SER A 41 -20.05 -7.30 -13.93
N SER A 42 -21.33 -7.39 -14.28
CA SER A 42 -21.94 -6.41 -15.18
C SER A 42 -21.83 -4.99 -14.61
N ALA A 43 -21.69 -4.00 -15.50
CA ALA A 43 -21.66 -2.58 -15.09
C ALA A 43 -22.90 -2.19 -14.26
N GLU A 44 -24.07 -2.76 -14.60
CA GLU A 44 -25.31 -2.58 -13.83
C GLU A 44 -25.21 -3.12 -12.40
N THR A 45 -24.64 -4.32 -12.21
CA THR A 45 -24.44 -4.91 -10.88
C THR A 45 -23.49 -4.04 -10.06
N LEU A 46 -22.37 -3.65 -10.66
CA LEU A 46 -21.38 -2.81 -10.01
C LEU A 46 -21.96 -1.45 -9.61
N TYR A 47 -22.71 -0.80 -10.51
CA TYR A 47 -23.39 0.46 -10.23
C TYR A 47 -24.38 0.33 -9.08
N ARG A 48 -25.24 -0.70 -9.09
CA ARG A 48 -26.24 -0.93 -8.02
C ARG A 48 -25.60 -1.14 -6.66
N LEU A 49 -24.51 -1.91 -6.60
CA LEU A 49 -23.77 -2.14 -5.37
C LEU A 49 -23.08 -0.85 -4.88
N ALA A 50 -22.36 -0.14 -5.75
CA ALA A 50 -21.69 1.10 -5.44
C ALA A 50 -22.67 2.18 -4.95
N TYR A 51 -23.79 2.36 -5.67
CA TYR A 51 -24.87 3.28 -5.30
C TYR A 51 -25.45 2.96 -3.92
N THR A 52 -25.77 1.69 -3.65
CA THR A 52 -26.32 1.26 -2.35
C THR A 52 -25.33 1.43 -1.19
N LEU A 53 -24.04 1.28 -1.48
CA LEU A 53 -22.95 1.50 -0.53
C LEU A 53 -22.54 2.98 -0.44
N GLU A 54 -23.17 3.87 -1.21
CA GLU A 54 -22.85 5.30 -1.32
C GLU A 54 -21.36 5.57 -1.59
N VAL A 55 -20.77 4.78 -2.50
CA VAL A 55 -19.40 4.97 -2.97
C VAL A 55 -19.34 4.98 -4.49
N SER A 56 -18.26 5.51 -5.06
CA SER A 56 -18.09 5.49 -6.50
C SER A 56 -17.77 4.08 -7.01
N MET A 57 -18.13 3.80 -8.27
CA MET A 57 -17.73 2.55 -8.92
C MET A 57 -16.20 2.40 -8.99
N GLU A 58 -15.51 3.52 -9.16
CA GLU A 58 -14.04 3.59 -9.15
C GLU A 58 -13.49 3.12 -7.82
N GLU A 59 -13.92 3.71 -6.69
CA GLU A 59 -13.44 3.37 -5.34
C GLU A 59 -13.67 1.88 -5.00
N LEU A 60 -14.75 1.31 -5.55
CA LEU A 60 -15.11 -0.08 -5.40
C LEU A 60 -14.26 -1.02 -6.28
N LEU A 61 -13.78 -0.55 -7.43
CA LEU A 61 -12.92 -1.28 -8.36
C LEU A 61 -11.43 -1.13 -8.09
N THR A 62 -10.98 0.00 -7.52
CA THR A 62 -9.57 0.28 -7.21
C THR A 62 -8.86 -0.94 -6.59
N PRO A 63 -9.47 -1.69 -5.64
CA PRO A 63 -8.79 -2.84 -5.06
C PRO A 63 -8.47 -4.00 -5.99
N TYR A 64 -9.20 -4.12 -7.09
CA TYR A 64 -9.08 -5.21 -8.05
C TYR A 64 -8.24 -4.79 -9.27
N LEU A 65 -8.13 -3.48 -9.53
CA LEU A 65 -7.33 -2.94 -10.62
C LEU A 65 -5.86 -2.76 -10.23
N VAL A 66 -5.59 -2.41 -8.97
CA VAL A 66 -4.22 -2.29 -8.46
C VAL A 66 -3.69 -3.69 -8.15
N LYS A 67 -2.90 -4.26 -9.06
CA LYS A 67 -2.15 -5.48 -8.77
C LYS A 67 -1.00 -5.15 -7.83
N ARG A 68 -0.91 -5.88 -6.72
CA ARG A 68 0.27 -5.83 -5.85
C ARG A 68 1.47 -6.37 -6.63
N THR A 69 2.44 -5.51 -6.89
CA THR A 69 3.72 -5.90 -7.48
C THR A 69 4.60 -6.53 -6.41
N ASP A 70 5.65 -7.24 -6.85
CA ASP A 70 6.70 -7.66 -5.94
C ASP A 70 7.31 -6.43 -5.23
N PHE A 71 7.69 -6.60 -3.96
CA PHE A 71 8.13 -5.48 -3.14
C PHE A 71 9.43 -4.85 -3.67
N GLU A 72 10.38 -5.61 -4.23
CA GLU A 72 11.59 -5.01 -4.82
C GLU A 72 11.24 -4.15 -6.03
N ASN A 73 10.38 -4.65 -6.92
CA ASN A 73 9.90 -3.88 -8.07
C ASN A 73 9.15 -2.62 -7.64
N TYR A 74 8.36 -2.71 -6.56
CA TYR A 74 7.68 -1.56 -5.98
C TYR A 74 8.68 -0.50 -5.51
N LYS A 75 9.70 -0.88 -4.73
CA LYS A 75 10.75 0.04 -4.27
C LYS A 75 11.44 0.76 -5.42
N SER A 76 11.85 0.01 -6.46
CA SER A 76 12.44 0.60 -7.68
C SER A 76 11.49 1.60 -8.35
N SER A 77 10.21 1.27 -8.47
CA SER A 77 9.21 2.16 -9.07
C SER A 77 9.05 3.48 -8.30
N ILE A 78 9.11 3.45 -6.97
CA ILE A 78 9.05 4.64 -6.13
C ILE A 78 10.28 5.52 -6.33
N CYS A 79 11.47 4.93 -6.36
CA CYS A 79 12.70 5.70 -6.60
C CYS A 79 12.72 6.35 -8.00
N HIS A 80 12.23 5.65 -9.03
CA HIS A 80 12.02 6.26 -10.35
C HIS A 80 11.00 7.40 -10.30
N ARG A 81 9.88 7.22 -9.58
CA ARG A 81 8.86 8.25 -9.40
C ARG A 81 9.44 9.52 -8.75
N VAL A 82 10.25 9.37 -7.70
CA VAL A 82 10.96 10.50 -7.07
C VAL A 82 11.92 11.18 -8.06
N LYS A 83 12.68 10.41 -8.84
CA LYS A 83 13.63 10.94 -9.82
C LYS A 83 12.94 11.71 -10.96
N GLU A 84 11.77 11.25 -11.41
CA GLU A 84 11.01 11.86 -12.50
C GLU A 84 10.20 13.09 -12.06
N GLN A 85 9.58 13.03 -10.88
CA GLN A 85 8.72 14.11 -10.36
C GLN A 85 9.53 15.18 -9.63
N GLY A 86 10.65 14.80 -9.01
CA GLY A 86 11.32 15.64 -8.03
C GLY A 86 10.68 15.54 -6.65
N ASP A 87 11.42 16.03 -5.65
CA ASP A 87 11.14 15.81 -4.22
C ASP A 87 9.81 16.40 -3.77
N ILE A 88 9.60 17.67 -4.09
CA ILE A 88 8.44 18.42 -3.61
C ILE A 88 7.15 17.87 -4.22
N ASP A 89 7.14 17.67 -5.54
CA ASP A 89 5.96 17.15 -6.25
C ASP A 89 5.67 15.70 -5.84
N PHE A 90 6.69 14.88 -5.59
CA PHE A 90 6.49 13.54 -5.05
C PHE A 90 5.79 13.57 -3.69
N ILE A 91 6.22 14.45 -2.77
CA ILE A 91 5.58 14.59 -1.45
C ILE A 91 4.13 15.02 -1.60
N ILE A 92 3.86 16.09 -2.35
CA ILE A 92 2.50 16.63 -2.54
C ILE A 92 1.58 15.54 -3.10
N ASN A 93 1.96 14.92 -4.22
CA ASN A 93 1.14 13.90 -4.87
C ASN A 93 0.90 12.68 -3.97
N THR A 94 1.90 12.26 -3.19
CA THR A 94 1.79 11.11 -2.29
C THR A 94 0.83 11.41 -1.12
N LEU A 95 0.87 12.62 -0.57
CA LEU A 95 -0.01 13.03 0.53
C LEU A 95 -1.46 13.24 0.05
N GLU A 96 -1.64 13.90 -1.10
CA GLU A 96 -2.98 14.16 -1.68
C GLU A 96 -3.69 12.88 -2.12
N SER A 97 -2.95 11.92 -2.69
CA SER A 97 -3.51 10.64 -3.15
C SER A 97 -3.92 9.69 -2.03
N GLN A 98 -3.46 9.93 -0.79
CA GLN A 98 -3.70 9.07 0.37
C GLN A 98 -3.22 7.62 0.15
N GLU A 99 -2.26 7.39 -0.76
CA GLU A 99 -1.74 6.07 -1.13
C GLU A 99 -1.24 5.28 0.09
N ILE A 100 -0.55 5.97 1.01
CA ILE A 100 0.01 5.39 2.24
C ILE A 100 -1.10 4.70 3.05
N ARG A 101 -2.22 5.40 3.29
CA ARG A 101 -3.36 4.89 4.07
C ARG A 101 -4.08 3.77 3.32
N VAL A 102 -4.25 3.92 2.00
CA VAL A 102 -4.86 2.90 1.14
C VAL A 102 -4.08 1.59 1.20
N TYR A 103 -2.75 1.63 1.12
CA TYR A 103 -1.92 0.44 1.25
C TYR A 103 -1.97 -0.17 2.64
N PHE A 104 -2.02 0.66 3.68
CA PHE A 104 -2.14 0.18 5.06
C PHE A 104 -3.45 -0.58 5.29
N ASP A 105 -4.59 -0.01 4.87
CA ASP A 105 -5.92 -0.62 5.00
C ASP A 105 -6.01 -1.96 4.24
N LYS A 106 -5.28 -2.07 3.12
CA LYS A 106 -5.13 -3.31 2.34
C LYS A 106 -4.20 -4.35 2.97
N LYS A 107 -3.57 -4.03 4.10
CA LYS A 107 -2.51 -4.83 4.74
C LYS A 107 -1.27 -5.01 3.87
N TRP A 108 -1.03 -4.08 2.94
CA TRP A 108 0.21 -4.00 2.17
C TRP A 108 1.22 -3.18 2.97
N TYR A 109 1.56 -3.70 4.16
CA TYR A 109 2.36 -2.97 5.14
C TYR A 109 3.77 -2.62 4.62
N PRO A 110 4.50 -3.53 3.93
CA PRO A 110 5.81 -3.17 3.38
C PRO A 110 5.74 -1.95 2.46
N GLU A 111 4.78 -1.92 1.53
CA GLU A 111 4.59 -0.84 0.55
C GLU A 111 4.14 0.46 1.24
N SER A 112 3.18 0.38 2.16
CA SER A 112 2.69 1.52 2.94
C SER A 112 3.81 2.18 3.76
N LEU A 113 4.55 1.37 4.52
CA LEU A 113 5.62 1.86 5.39
C LEU A 113 6.84 2.33 4.59
N TYR A 114 7.15 1.69 3.45
CA TYR A 114 8.19 2.15 2.54
C TYR A 114 7.88 3.53 1.97
N LEU A 115 6.64 3.74 1.52
CA LEU A 115 6.22 5.02 0.96
C LEU A 115 6.25 6.13 2.01
N LEU A 116 5.78 5.85 3.23
CA LEU A 116 5.87 6.77 4.36
C LEU A 116 7.33 7.09 4.73
N ALA A 117 8.21 6.09 4.76
CA ALA A 117 9.63 6.29 5.00
C ALA A 117 10.29 7.17 3.92
N MET A 118 9.91 6.97 2.66
CA MET A 118 10.41 7.78 1.54
C MET A 118 9.96 9.24 1.69
N VAL A 119 8.69 9.49 2.03
CA VAL A 119 8.20 10.85 2.30
C VAL A 119 8.96 11.48 3.46
N ASP A 120 9.06 10.79 4.60
CA ASP A 120 9.81 11.30 5.78
C ASP A 120 11.29 11.59 5.43
N TYR A 121 11.93 10.71 4.64
CA TYR A 121 13.32 10.87 4.19
C TYR A 121 13.48 12.12 3.32
N ILE A 122 12.64 12.29 2.30
CA ILE A 122 12.69 13.45 1.41
C ILE A 122 12.36 14.73 2.19
N SER A 123 11.40 14.69 3.12
CA SER A 123 11.09 15.80 4.00
C SER A 123 12.30 16.24 4.81
N ARG A 124 13.05 15.30 5.40
CA ARG A 124 14.31 15.61 6.11
C ARG A 124 15.36 16.22 5.20
N GLU A 125 15.57 15.65 4.01
CA GLU A 125 16.58 16.15 3.05
C GLU A 125 16.26 17.56 2.52
N ASN A 126 14.99 18.00 2.59
CA ASN A 126 14.53 19.30 2.10
C ASN A 126 14.10 20.27 3.21
N ASP A 127 14.36 19.96 4.49
CA ASP A 127 13.95 20.75 5.65
C ASP A 127 12.41 21.04 5.71
N ILE A 128 11.60 20.07 5.26
CA ILE A 128 10.13 20.18 5.23
C ILE A 128 9.55 19.53 6.49
N PRO A 129 8.62 20.20 7.21
CA PRO A 129 7.90 19.60 8.31
C PRO A 129 7.16 18.33 7.89
N ILE A 130 7.21 17.32 8.76
CA ILE A 130 6.54 16.05 8.54
C ILE A 130 5.02 16.21 8.73
N CYS A 131 4.22 15.59 7.86
CA CYS A 131 2.76 15.52 7.97
C CYS A 131 2.33 14.58 9.12
N ASP A 132 1.52 15.09 10.04
CA ASP A 132 1.06 14.42 11.27
C ASP A 132 -0.09 13.42 11.06
N ASP A 133 -0.76 13.44 9.91
CA ASP A 133 -1.84 12.51 9.53
C ASP A 133 -1.45 11.02 9.58
N TYR A 134 -0.15 10.70 9.66
CA TYR A 134 0.41 9.34 9.64
C TYR A 134 1.17 8.96 10.92
N ASP A 135 1.04 9.74 11.99
CA ASP A 135 1.73 9.46 13.27
C ASP A 135 1.36 8.09 13.87
N ASP A 136 0.13 7.64 13.65
CA ASP A 136 -0.34 6.31 14.03
C ASP A 136 0.36 5.18 13.27
N LEU A 137 0.86 5.47 12.06
CA LEU A 137 1.64 4.50 11.27
C LEU A 137 3.13 4.54 11.64
N ARG A 138 3.65 5.68 12.10
CA ARG A 138 5.06 5.85 12.51
C ARG A 138 5.45 5.06 13.75
N ILE A 139 4.46 4.61 14.53
CA ILE A 139 4.65 3.71 15.68
C ILE A 139 4.63 2.23 15.28
N CYS A 140 4.25 1.90 14.04
CA CYS A 140 4.26 0.54 13.51
C CYS A 140 5.65 0.18 12.96
N LYS A 141 5.90 -1.13 12.82
CA LYS A 141 7.07 -1.69 12.11
C LYS A 141 6.76 -3.11 11.63
N LEU A 142 7.49 -3.59 10.63
CA LEU A 142 7.42 -4.99 10.21
C LEU A 142 8.02 -5.91 11.29
N ASP A 143 7.50 -7.13 11.42
CA ASP A 143 7.98 -8.08 12.44
C ASP A 143 9.45 -8.47 12.23
N GLU A 144 9.84 -8.69 10.98
CA GLU A 144 11.20 -9.04 10.58
C GLU A 144 11.82 -7.96 9.66
N PRO A 145 13.14 -7.74 9.76
CA PRO A 145 13.85 -6.84 8.87
C PRO A 145 13.82 -7.33 7.42
N VAL A 146 13.40 -6.45 6.51
CA VAL A 146 13.37 -6.70 5.07
C VAL A 146 14.65 -6.14 4.46
N TYR A 147 15.48 -7.04 3.96
CA TYR A 147 16.73 -6.73 3.26
C TYR A 147 16.56 -6.77 1.73
N PRO A 148 17.27 -5.92 0.99
CA PRO A 148 17.37 -5.97 -0.45
C PRO A 148 17.74 -7.37 -0.96
N ALA A 149 17.08 -7.81 -2.03
CA ALA A 149 17.32 -9.13 -2.61
C ALA A 149 18.81 -9.37 -2.96
N SER A 150 19.53 -8.35 -3.41
CA SER A 150 20.96 -8.40 -3.72
C SER A 150 21.82 -8.72 -2.49
N LEU A 151 21.54 -8.10 -1.34
CA LEU A 151 22.27 -8.34 -0.10
C LEU A 151 21.99 -9.73 0.46
N ARG A 152 20.74 -10.21 0.38
CA ARG A 152 20.41 -11.59 0.77
C ARG A 152 21.13 -12.60 -0.11
N ALA A 153 21.15 -12.38 -1.43
CA ALA A 153 21.86 -13.26 -2.35
C ALA A 153 23.37 -13.29 -2.07
N MET A 154 23.98 -12.13 -1.78
CA MET A 154 25.41 -12.05 -1.41
C MET A 154 25.72 -12.75 -0.09
N ALA A 155 24.88 -12.60 0.93
CA ALA A 155 25.07 -13.27 2.23
C ALA A 155 25.01 -14.79 2.09
N ILE A 156 24.03 -15.30 1.32
CA ILE A 156 23.90 -16.73 1.02
C ILE A 156 25.10 -17.24 0.24
N ALA A 157 25.49 -16.56 -0.84
CA ALA A 157 26.61 -16.96 -1.69
C ALA A 157 27.95 -16.96 -0.93
N SER A 158 28.11 -16.03 0.01
CA SER A 158 29.35 -15.88 0.80
C SER A 158 29.30 -16.66 2.12
N ASN A 159 28.17 -17.27 2.47
CA ASN A 159 27.85 -17.86 3.77
C ASN A 159 28.30 -16.97 4.95
N ASN A 160 28.08 -15.66 4.82
CA ASN A 160 28.57 -14.65 5.74
C ASN A 160 27.56 -13.52 5.91
N ASP A 161 26.99 -13.45 7.12
CA ASP A 161 25.98 -12.46 7.50
C ASP A 161 26.58 -11.08 7.84
N SER A 162 27.91 -10.90 7.76
CA SER A 162 28.54 -9.59 8.03
C SER A 162 27.96 -8.51 7.12
N VAL A 163 27.68 -8.85 5.86
CA VAL A 163 27.08 -7.94 4.87
C VAL A 163 25.71 -7.43 5.33
N LEU A 164 24.89 -8.28 5.95
CA LEU A 164 23.57 -7.89 6.46
C LEU A 164 23.68 -7.03 7.72
N LYS A 165 24.67 -7.28 8.58
CA LYS A 165 24.93 -6.47 9.77
C LYS A 165 25.40 -5.07 9.39
N ASP A 166 26.33 -4.98 8.44
CA ASP A 166 26.86 -3.71 7.95
C ASP A 166 25.75 -2.90 7.25
N ALA A 167 24.92 -3.56 6.45
CA ALA A 167 23.76 -2.93 5.82
C ALA A 167 22.79 -2.35 6.87
N PHE A 168 22.51 -3.11 7.94
CA PHE A 168 21.63 -2.67 9.03
C PHE A 168 22.18 -1.44 9.77
N VAL A 169 23.49 -1.39 10.01
CA VAL A 169 24.13 -0.25 10.67
C VAL A 169 24.02 1.01 9.82
N ASN A 170 24.28 0.88 8.52
CA ASN A 170 24.32 2.00 7.57
C ASN A 170 22.95 2.31 6.94
N ALA A 171 21.86 1.71 7.42
CA ALA A 171 20.53 1.91 6.84
C ALA A 171 20.00 3.31 7.15
N ILE A 172 19.30 3.88 6.18
CA ILE A 172 18.64 5.18 6.27
C ILE A 172 17.63 5.15 7.44
N PRO A 173 17.69 6.09 8.40
CA PRO A 173 16.93 6.03 9.64
C PRO A 173 15.42 5.88 9.45
N GLU A 174 14.86 6.56 8.45
CA GLU A 174 13.42 6.57 8.16
C GLU A 174 12.91 5.21 7.75
N PHE A 175 13.65 4.50 6.89
CA PHE A 175 13.32 3.13 6.47
C PHE A 175 13.60 2.12 7.59
N LYS A 176 14.75 2.27 8.26
CA LYS A 176 15.18 1.38 9.35
C LYS A 176 14.16 1.33 10.48
N ARG A 177 13.50 2.45 10.78
CA ARG A 177 12.40 2.54 11.77
C ARG A 177 11.32 1.49 11.54
N PHE A 178 11.02 1.20 10.28
CA PHE A 178 9.98 0.24 9.88
C PHE A 178 10.51 -1.16 9.64
N ASN A 179 11.75 -1.46 10.02
CA ASN A 179 12.44 -2.71 9.69
C ASN A 179 12.65 -2.89 8.17
N ILE A 180 12.82 -1.79 7.42
CA ILE A 180 13.17 -1.83 6.00
C ILE A 180 14.61 -1.36 5.86
N ILE A 181 15.49 -2.20 5.32
CA ILE A 181 16.93 -1.92 5.27
C ILE A 181 17.27 -1.35 3.90
N GLU A 182 17.17 -0.03 3.78
CA GLU A 182 17.67 0.69 2.61
C GLU A 182 18.91 1.50 2.99
N ASN A 183 19.97 1.35 2.19
CA ASN A 183 21.20 2.12 2.34
C ASN A 183 21.27 3.26 1.33
N GLU A 184 20.51 3.17 0.24
CA GLU A 184 20.47 4.16 -0.83
C GLU A 184 19.16 4.09 -1.62
N VAL A 185 18.57 5.25 -1.94
CA VAL A 185 17.30 5.42 -2.66
C VAL A 185 17.35 6.44 -3.82
N ARG A 186 18.48 7.13 -4.08
CA ARG A 186 18.62 8.21 -5.09
C ARG A 186 19.34 7.80 -6.39
N ASN A 187 20.31 6.91 -6.31
CA ASN A 187 21.20 6.38 -7.33
C ASN A 187 20.66 5.03 -7.85
N VAL A 188 19.46 5.06 -8.40
CA VAL A 188 18.94 3.91 -9.16
C VAL A 188 19.58 3.93 -10.54
N ILE A 189 20.38 2.90 -10.82
CA ILE A 189 21.04 2.63 -12.12
C ILE A 189 20.05 1.95 -13.06
#